data_AF-A0A464M6I6-F1
#
_entry.id   AF-A0A464M6I6-F1
#
_cell.length_a   1.000
_cell.length_b   1.000
_cell.length_c   1.000
_cell.angle_alpha   90.00
_cell.angle_beta   90.00
_cell.angle_gamma   90.00
#
_symmetry.space_group_name_H-M   'P 1'
#
loop_
_entity.id
_entity.type
_entity.pdbx_description
1 polymer ?
#
loop_
_entity_poly.entity_id
_entity_poly.type
_entity_poly.pdbx_seq_one_letter_code
_entity_poly.pdbx_strand_id
1 'polypeptide(L)'
;MDFIRRAFISINAKKGKSLVLFTLLLVIFSLVFTGFAIQESTKQSAESARKQLGANVTLQMNQEEIMKKAQSGEEIKEEDLSIPTEDVNKIKKLPQVDNYTISSEGSASKGDLTPIPAKKQEGGQGGMTQVTGTDTNGKKVETPSFSVKAVNQTATLNSFKDKTDKIISGKPLTSDDKENTALIEKQLAKKNNLKVGDTFQLTNDKKKKVKFVVKGIYQSNQKIEPQLESFQMMLPGNKIYANIKGAKDFLWSGGIEKAEFNLKDPKEINSFISEAKKLTDVDNGDMFQFDAQNSAYKKMIGPIERVASFSNIIVMITLLAGGLILALIVLLSIRERKFEMGVLLSLGESKTKLMSQFLVEVLIIAALAFSFSCALANPIGQAISNQMLSTEVTKEANKENETSTQESMAIALGGEEKTKVDAEPIDKIDVVITSNIMGQVGGLGFILIFLATTIPCLFIIRLQPKMLFTQKD
;
A
#
# COMPACT_ATOMS: atom_id res chain seq x y z
N MET A 1 -7.45 24.92 -57.19
CA MET A 1 -6.30 24.58 -56.30
C MET A 1 -6.75 23.53 -55.31
N ASP A 2 -5.89 22.59 -54.96
CA ASP A 2 -6.14 21.66 -53.87
C ASP A 2 -6.29 22.42 -52.53
N PHE A 3 -7.26 22.00 -51.69
CA PHE A 3 -7.57 22.62 -50.41
C PHE A 3 -6.41 22.49 -49.42
N ILE A 4 -5.58 21.44 -49.56
CA ILE A 4 -4.35 21.24 -48.78
C ILE A 4 -3.32 22.34 -49.08
N ARG A 5 -3.13 22.67 -50.35
CA ARG A 5 -2.20 23.73 -50.77
C ARG A 5 -2.68 25.10 -50.28
N ARG A 6 -4.00 25.33 -50.28
CA ARG A 6 -4.60 26.54 -49.69
C ARG A 6 -4.39 26.61 -48.18
N ALA A 7 -4.48 25.50 -47.46
CA ALA A 7 -4.21 25.45 -46.02
C ALA A 7 -2.76 25.89 -45.71
N PHE A 8 -1.77 25.35 -46.42
CA PHE A 8 -0.36 25.75 -46.26
C PHE A 8 -0.11 27.25 -46.52
N ILE A 9 -0.69 27.78 -47.60
CA ILE A 9 -0.57 29.21 -47.92
C ILE A 9 -1.23 30.05 -46.80
N SER A 10 -2.37 29.60 -46.27
CA SER A 10 -3.09 30.31 -45.21
C SER A 10 -2.28 30.41 -43.92
N ILE A 11 -1.60 29.32 -43.52
CA ILE A 11 -0.70 29.30 -42.35
C ILE A 11 0.39 30.35 -42.50
N ASN A 12 1.04 30.42 -43.67
CA ASN A 12 2.11 31.38 -43.93
C ASN A 12 1.63 32.83 -44.05
N ALA A 13 0.42 33.05 -44.55
CA ALA A 13 -0.15 34.38 -44.68
C ALA A 13 -0.58 34.97 -43.32
N LYS A 14 -0.95 34.12 -42.34
CA LYS A 14 -1.52 34.54 -41.04
C LYS A 14 -0.68 34.05 -39.85
N LYS A 15 0.63 34.30 -39.90
CA LYS A 15 1.63 33.82 -38.92
C LYS A 15 1.26 34.06 -37.45
N GLY A 16 0.72 35.23 -37.12
CA GLY A 16 0.33 35.56 -35.74
C GLY A 16 -0.75 34.61 -35.20
N LYS A 17 -1.75 34.26 -36.01
CA LYS A 17 -2.83 33.35 -35.61
C LYS A 17 -2.37 31.91 -35.56
N SER A 18 -1.57 31.50 -36.54
CA SER A 18 -0.98 30.17 -36.54
C SER A 18 -0.07 29.97 -35.32
N LEU A 19 0.64 31.01 -34.89
CA LEU A 19 1.43 30.99 -33.65
C LEU A 19 0.55 30.86 -32.40
N VAL A 20 -0.54 31.63 -32.29
CA VAL A 20 -1.49 31.51 -31.17
C VAL A 20 -2.14 30.13 -31.10
N LEU A 21 -2.53 29.57 -32.26
CA LEU A 21 -3.09 28.23 -32.33
C LEU A 21 -2.04 27.16 -31.97
N PHE A 22 -0.80 27.34 -32.44
CA PHE A 22 0.33 26.47 -32.12
C PHE A 22 0.63 26.47 -30.62
N THR A 23 0.73 27.65 -29.98
CA THR A 23 1.02 27.74 -28.54
C THR A 23 -0.11 27.14 -27.70
N LEU A 24 -1.37 27.38 -28.06
CA LEU A 24 -2.51 26.76 -27.39
C LEU A 24 -2.45 25.24 -27.49
N LEU A 25 -2.30 24.70 -28.70
CA LEU A 25 -2.23 23.24 -28.92
C LEU A 25 -1.01 22.64 -28.22
N LEU A 26 0.13 23.35 -28.20
CA LEU A 26 1.33 22.92 -27.51
C LEU A 26 1.08 22.78 -26.01
N VAL A 27 0.40 23.75 -25.39
CA VAL A 27 0.03 23.69 -23.96
C VAL A 27 -0.94 22.55 -23.70
N ILE A 28 -2.00 22.42 -24.50
CA ILE A 28 -2.99 21.35 -24.35
C ILE A 28 -2.30 19.98 -24.46
N PHE A 29 -1.52 19.75 -25.51
CA PHE A 29 -0.83 18.47 -25.69
C PHE A 29 0.17 18.21 -24.57
N SER A 30 0.97 19.20 -24.15
CA SER A 30 1.95 19.01 -23.08
C SER A 30 1.29 18.61 -21.75
N LEU A 31 0.17 19.25 -21.39
CA LEU A 31 -0.58 18.92 -20.17
C LEU A 31 -1.26 17.55 -20.25
N VAL A 32 -1.86 17.21 -21.40
CA VAL A 32 -2.50 15.91 -21.60
C VAL A 32 -1.47 14.78 -21.60
N PHE A 33 -0.33 14.95 -22.29
CA PHE A 33 0.79 14.02 -22.25
C PHE A 33 1.30 13.81 -20.83
N THR A 34 1.52 14.91 -20.11
CA THR A 34 1.98 14.87 -18.72
C THR A 34 1.01 14.10 -17.84
N GLY A 35 -0.30 14.37 -17.93
CA GLY A 35 -1.30 13.68 -17.12
C GLY A 35 -1.37 12.17 -17.38
N PHE A 36 -1.35 11.74 -18.64
CA PHE A 36 -1.30 10.31 -18.97
C PHE A 36 0.02 9.65 -18.57
N ALA A 37 1.15 10.34 -18.74
CA ALA A 37 2.45 9.82 -18.34
C ALA A 37 2.57 9.65 -16.82
N ILE A 38 2.05 10.60 -16.03
CA ILE A 38 1.95 10.46 -14.57
C ILE A 38 1.02 9.30 -14.21
N GLN A 39 -0.12 9.13 -14.90
CA GLN A 39 -1.05 8.01 -14.65
C GLN A 39 -0.41 6.63 -14.88
N GLU A 40 0.32 6.45 -15.97
CA GLU A 40 0.98 5.18 -16.27
C GLU A 40 2.12 4.90 -15.27
N SER A 41 2.91 5.93 -14.95
CA SER A 41 4.05 5.82 -14.05
C SER A 41 3.59 5.56 -12.60
N THR A 42 2.55 6.25 -12.13
CA THR A 42 1.92 5.97 -10.82
C THR A 42 1.37 4.55 -10.74
N LYS A 43 0.79 4.02 -11.83
CA LYS A 43 0.31 2.63 -11.87
C LYS A 43 1.46 1.63 -11.71
N GLN A 44 2.59 1.86 -12.38
CA GLN A 44 3.78 1.03 -12.26
C GLN A 44 4.42 1.13 -10.86
N SER A 45 4.52 2.34 -10.30
CA SER A 45 4.99 2.55 -8.92
C SER A 45 4.08 1.87 -7.91
N ALA A 46 2.75 1.97 -8.06
CA ALA A 46 1.80 1.30 -7.18
C ALA A 46 1.91 -0.23 -7.28
N GLU A 47 2.16 -0.79 -8.47
CA GLU A 47 2.38 -2.24 -8.62
C GLU A 47 3.68 -2.69 -7.94
N SER A 48 4.76 -1.92 -8.10
CA SER A 48 6.05 -2.20 -7.46
C SER A 48 5.94 -2.11 -5.93
N ALA A 49 5.25 -1.07 -5.44
CA ALA A 49 4.94 -0.89 -4.03
C ALA A 49 4.14 -2.08 -3.47
N ARG A 50 3.11 -2.53 -4.17
CA ARG A 50 2.32 -3.72 -3.78
C ARG A 50 3.18 -4.98 -3.69
N LYS A 51 4.13 -5.18 -4.62
CA LYS A 51 5.06 -6.33 -4.58
C LYS A 51 6.00 -6.27 -3.39
N GLN A 52 6.46 -5.08 -2.99
CA GLN A 52 7.34 -4.90 -1.83
C GLN A 52 6.61 -5.10 -0.50
N LEU A 53 5.38 -4.61 -0.36
CA LEU A 53 4.60 -4.75 0.88
C LEU A 53 4.19 -6.19 1.20
N GLY A 54 4.17 -7.06 0.19
CA GLY A 54 3.60 -8.41 0.33
C GLY A 54 2.08 -8.39 0.42
N ALA A 55 1.47 -9.57 0.32
CA ALA A 55 0.02 -9.75 0.28
C ALA A 55 -0.49 -10.33 1.61
N ASN A 56 -0.16 -9.71 2.74
CA ASN A 56 -0.44 -10.29 4.05
C ASN A 56 -1.66 -9.65 4.71
N VAL A 57 -2.60 -10.50 5.15
CA VAL A 57 -3.76 -10.09 5.93
C VAL A 57 -3.71 -10.78 7.29
N THR A 58 -3.75 -9.99 8.35
CA THR A 58 -3.72 -10.49 9.71
C THR A 58 -5.11 -10.41 10.33
N LEU A 59 -5.63 -11.53 10.79
CA LEU A 59 -6.72 -11.57 11.74
C LEU A 59 -6.12 -11.51 13.15
N GLN A 60 -6.44 -10.45 13.89
CA GLN A 60 -5.90 -10.21 15.23
C GLN A 60 -6.92 -9.49 16.10
N MET A 61 -6.66 -9.44 17.40
CA MET A 61 -7.49 -8.71 18.36
C MET A 61 -7.53 -7.21 18.04
N ASN A 62 -8.71 -6.61 18.16
CA ASN A 62 -8.91 -5.18 18.07
C ASN A 62 -8.63 -4.53 19.44
N GLN A 63 -7.37 -4.14 19.65
CA GLN A 63 -6.92 -3.59 20.93
C GLN A 63 -7.69 -2.33 21.35
N GLU A 64 -8.12 -1.49 20.39
CA GLU A 64 -8.87 -0.26 20.68
C GLU A 64 -10.24 -0.59 21.28
N GLU A 65 -10.98 -1.52 20.65
CA GLU A 65 -12.29 -1.93 21.14
C GLU A 65 -12.20 -2.71 22.45
N ILE A 66 -11.17 -3.55 22.60
CA ILE A 66 -10.92 -4.26 23.86
C ILE A 66 -10.62 -3.26 25.00
N MET A 67 -9.80 -2.25 24.76
CA MET A 67 -9.53 -1.21 25.77
C MET A 67 -10.80 -0.43 26.12
N LYS A 68 -11.64 -0.08 25.15
CA LYS A 68 -12.93 0.58 25.39
C LYS A 68 -13.85 -0.29 26.26
N LYS A 69 -14.00 -1.57 25.92
CA LYS A 69 -14.80 -2.52 26.71
C LYS A 69 -14.27 -2.67 28.13
N ALA A 70 -12.96 -2.83 28.29
CA ALA A 70 -12.33 -2.89 29.61
C ALA A 70 -12.57 -1.62 30.44
N GLN A 71 -12.49 -0.43 29.83
CA GLN A 71 -12.79 0.85 30.49
C GLN A 71 -14.28 0.99 30.86
N SER A 72 -15.17 0.37 30.09
CA SER A 72 -16.62 0.37 30.37
C SER A 72 -17.03 -0.58 31.51
N GLY A 73 -16.11 -1.42 31.99
CA GLY A 73 -16.37 -2.40 33.05
C GLY A 73 -17.07 -3.67 32.56
N GLU A 74 -17.16 -3.90 31.25
CA GLU A 74 -17.62 -5.17 30.70
C GLU A 74 -16.61 -6.28 30.99
N GLU A 75 -17.10 -7.43 31.45
CA GLU A 75 -16.27 -8.60 31.74
C GLU A 75 -15.87 -9.28 30.42
N ILE A 76 -14.58 -9.25 30.10
CA ILE A 76 -14.03 -9.93 28.94
C ILE A 76 -13.56 -11.32 29.38
N LYS A 77 -14.20 -12.37 28.86
CA LYS A 77 -13.81 -13.75 29.18
C LYS A 77 -12.53 -14.12 28.44
N GLU A 78 -11.70 -14.96 29.07
CA GLU A 78 -10.45 -15.46 28.49
C GLU A 78 -10.69 -16.16 27.13
N GLU A 79 -11.82 -16.85 26.99
CA GLU A 79 -12.25 -17.54 25.77
C GLU A 79 -12.51 -16.59 24.59
N ASP A 80 -12.95 -15.36 24.87
CA ASP A 80 -13.25 -14.32 23.87
C ASP A 80 -11.97 -13.62 23.36
N LEU A 81 -10.82 -13.89 23.99
CA LEU A 81 -9.51 -13.37 23.60
C LEU A 81 -8.80 -14.25 22.57
N SER A 82 -9.41 -15.38 22.18
CA SER A 82 -8.83 -16.31 21.22
C SER A 82 -9.66 -16.45 19.94
N ILE A 83 -8.98 -16.48 18.80
CA ILE A 83 -9.56 -16.77 17.50
C ILE A 83 -9.95 -18.25 17.46
N PRO A 84 -11.22 -18.58 17.16
CA PRO A 84 -11.65 -19.95 17.01
C PRO A 84 -10.86 -20.69 15.94
N THR A 85 -10.35 -21.89 16.29
CA THR A 85 -9.54 -22.70 15.36
C THR A 85 -10.35 -23.14 14.12
N GLU A 86 -11.67 -23.30 14.26
CA GLU A 86 -12.56 -23.63 13.14
C GLU A 86 -12.59 -22.51 12.09
N ASP A 87 -12.59 -21.26 12.51
CA ASP A 87 -12.66 -20.11 11.61
C ASP A 87 -11.34 -19.92 10.86
N VAL A 88 -10.19 -20.08 11.55
CA VAL A 88 -8.88 -20.16 10.87
C VAL A 88 -8.87 -21.31 9.85
N ASN A 89 -9.44 -22.47 10.18
CA ASN A 89 -9.49 -23.63 9.29
C ASN A 89 -10.40 -23.44 8.07
N LYS A 90 -11.44 -22.59 8.16
CA LYS A 90 -12.26 -22.18 7.01
C LYS A 90 -11.49 -21.18 6.14
N ILE A 91 -10.94 -20.12 6.75
CA ILE A 91 -10.27 -19.03 6.04
C ILE A 91 -9.02 -19.55 5.31
N LYS A 92 -8.22 -20.42 5.93
CA LYS A 92 -6.99 -20.94 5.30
C LYS A 92 -7.22 -21.76 4.02
N LYS A 93 -8.45 -22.22 3.78
CA LYS A 93 -8.81 -23.01 2.59
C LYS A 93 -9.25 -22.14 1.41
N LEU A 94 -9.37 -20.83 1.62
CA LEU A 94 -9.69 -19.89 0.55
C LEU A 94 -8.62 -19.95 -0.56
N PRO A 95 -9.01 -19.96 -1.85
CA PRO A 95 -8.09 -20.15 -2.97
C PRO A 95 -7.04 -19.04 -3.10
N GLN A 96 -7.30 -17.87 -2.54
CA GLN A 96 -6.41 -16.70 -2.51
C GLN A 96 -5.22 -16.91 -1.56
N VAL A 97 -5.35 -17.80 -0.57
CA VAL A 97 -4.32 -18.04 0.44
C VAL A 97 -3.21 -18.92 -0.15
N ASP A 98 -1.97 -18.45 -0.07
CA ASP A 98 -0.78 -19.23 -0.40
C ASP A 98 -0.29 -20.01 0.82
N ASN A 99 -0.08 -19.32 1.93
CA ASN A 99 0.33 -19.91 3.20
C ASN A 99 -0.18 -19.10 4.39
N TYR A 100 -0.10 -19.68 5.59
CA TYR A 100 -0.63 -19.04 6.80
C TYR A 100 0.24 -19.31 8.03
N THR A 101 0.27 -18.33 8.92
CA THR A 101 0.91 -18.40 10.23
C THR A 101 -0.15 -18.20 11.29
N ILE A 102 -0.19 -19.09 12.27
CA ILE A 102 -0.91 -18.81 13.52
C ILE A 102 0.10 -18.66 14.64
N SER A 103 -0.12 -17.68 15.50
CA SER A 103 0.73 -17.44 16.65
C SER A 103 -0.06 -16.99 17.87
N SER A 104 0.50 -17.26 19.04
CA SER A 104 0.07 -16.65 20.29
C SER A 104 1.24 -16.57 21.25
N GLU A 105 1.21 -15.56 22.10
CA GLU A 105 2.23 -15.36 23.14
C GLU A 105 1.76 -15.87 24.50
N GLY A 106 2.75 -16.21 25.31
CA GLY A 106 2.54 -16.79 26.61
C GLY A 106 3.77 -16.71 27.48
N SER A 107 3.65 -17.19 28.70
CA SER A 107 4.71 -17.17 29.68
C SER A 107 4.82 -18.50 30.43
N ALA A 108 6.03 -18.84 30.84
CA ALA A 108 6.28 -20.02 31.65
C ALA A 108 7.21 -19.71 32.83
N SER A 109 6.90 -20.31 33.97
CA SER A 109 7.77 -20.36 35.14
C SER A 109 8.84 -21.44 34.99
N LYS A 110 9.83 -21.38 35.88
CA LYS A 110 10.90 -22.37 35.96
C LYS A 110 10.31 -23.78 36.21
N GLY A 111 10.50 -24.68 35.25
CA GLY A 111 10.35 -26.12 35.45
C GLY A 111 11.69 -26.74 35.87
N ASP A 112 12.19 -27.67 35.08
CA ASP A 112 13.56 -28.21 35.22
C ASP A 112 14.63 -27.31 34.57
N LEU A 113 14.22 -26.35 33.74
CA LEU A 113 15.11 -25.39 33.11
C LEU A 113 15.66 -24.32 34.07
N THR A 114 16.95 -24.05 33.95
CA THR A 114 17.61 -22.88 34.54
C THR A 114 17.67 -21.76 33.50
N PRO A 115 16.95 -20.64 33.70
CA PRO A 115 16.91 -19.53 32.75
C PRO A 115 18.23 -18.76 32.70
N ILE A 116 18.46 -18.03 31.61
CA ILE A 116 19.51 -17.00 31.50
C ILE A 116 19.16 -15.87 32.49
N PRO A 117 20.07 -15.45 33.37
CA PRO A 117 19.77 -14.48 34.40
C PRO A 117 19.63 -13.07 33.79
N ALA A 118 18.71 -12.28 34.33
CA ALA A 118 18.61 -10.85 34.03
C ALA A 118 19.91 -10.11 34.43
N LYS A 119 20.25 -9.05 33.69
CA LYS A 119 21.34 -8.16 34.10
C LYS A 119 20.83 -7.23 35.20
N LYS A 120 21.58 -7.10 36.28
CA LYS A 120 21.29 -6.13 37.34
C LYS A 120 21.60 -4.73 36.82
N GLN A 121 20.65 -3.80 36.94
CA GLN A 121 20.97 -2.37 36.81
C GLN A 121 21.62 -1.88 38.10
N GLU A 122 22.87 -1.44 38.04
CA GLU A 122 23.50 -0.70 39.14
C GLU A 122 23.04 0.77 39.08
N GLY A 123 22.45 1.27 40.18
CA GLY A 123 22.30 2.72 40.41
C GLY A 123 20.93 3.37 40.11
N GLY A 124 19.90 2.63 39.68
CA GLY A 124 18.57 3.20 39.43
C GLY A 124 17.69 3.25 40.67
N GLN A 125 17.61 4.41 41.34
CA GLN A 125 16.56 4.68 42.32
C GLN A 125 15.22 4.84 41.55
N GLY A 126 14.37 3.81 41.57
CA GLY A 126 12.99 3.88 41.06
C GLY A 126 12.66 3.21 39.73
N GLY A 127 13.42 2.21 39.27
CA GLY A 127 13.07 1.44 38.08
C GLY A 127 12.49 0.07 38.43
N MET A 128 11.16 -0.11 38.33
CA MET A 128 10.37 -1.37 38.40
C MET A 128 11.17 -2.64 38.76
N THR A 129 11.71 -2.69 39.97
CA THR A 129 12.39 -3.86 40.51
C THR A 129 11.32 -4.89 40.79
N GLN A 130 11.27 -5.97 40.00
CA GLN A 130 10.34 -7.10 40.18
C GLN A 130 8.90 -6.64 40.46
N VAL A 131 8.03 -6.69 39.46
CA VAL A 131 6.60 -6.85 39.73
C VAL A 131 6.39 -8.23 40.35
N THR A 132 6.84 -8.44 41.58
CA THR A 132 6.21 -9.35 42.54
C THR A 132 4.88 -8.71 42.87
N GLY A 133 3.93 -8.83 41.93
CA GLY A 133 2.53 -8.66 42.27
C GLY A 133 2.21 -9.68 43.35
N THR A 134 1.59 -9.23 44.43
CA THR A 134 0.82 -10.12 45.27
C THR A 134 -0.52 -10.34 44.59
N ASP A 135 -0.98 -11.59 44.51
CA ASP A 135 -2.37 -11.85 44.15
C ASP A 135 -3.32 -11.20 45.16
N THR A 136 -4.63 -11.21 44.89
CA THR A 136 -5.67 -10.67 45.80
C THR A 136 -5.68 -11.34 47.18
N ASN A 137 -4.90 -12.41 47.38
CA ASN A 137 -4.75 -13.16 48.63
C ASN A 137 -3.36 -12.99 49.28
N GLY A 138 -2.54 -12.04 48.82
CA GLY A 138 -1.24 -11.74 49.41
C GLY A 138 -0.12 -12.76 49.09
N LYS A 139 -0.33 -13.70 48.16
CA LYS A 139 0.75 -14.60 47.70
C LYS A 139 1.60 -13.92 46.64
N LYS A 140 2.92 -13.99 46.81
CA LYS A 140 3.89 -13.58 45.78
C LYS A 140 3.62 -14.36 44.51
N VAL A 141 3.25 -13.67 43.43
CA VAL A 141 3.17 -14.24 42.09
C VAL A 141 4.60 -14.57 41.65
N GLU A 142 4.86 -15.82 41.28
CA GLU A 142 6.13 -16.19 40.67
C GLU A 142 6.25 -15.44 39.34
N THR A 143 7.28 -14.59 39.23
CA THR A 143 7.56 -13.89 37.98
C THR A 143 7.93 -14.91 36.89
N PRO A 144 7.28 -14.87 35.72
CA PRO A 144 7.59 -15.80 34.64
C PRO A 144 9.05 -15.69 34.22
N SER A 145 9.64 -16.85 33.94
CA SER A 145 11.06 -16.98 33.61
C SER A 145 11.36 -17.03 32.11
N PHE A 146 10.36 -17.43 31.32
CA PHE A 146 10.47 -17.66 29.89
C PHE A 146 9.30 -17.03 29.14
N SER A 147 9.58 -16.51 27.94
CA SER A 147 8.58 -16.16 26.94
C SER A 147 8.32 -17.39 26.08
N VAL A 148 7.05 -17.78 25.94
CA VAL A 148 6.63 -18.91 25.11
C VAL A 148 5.87 -18.37 23.93
N LYS A 149 6.45 -18.52 22.74
CA LYS A 149 5.82 -18.16 21.49
C LYS A 149 5.30 -19.42 20.80
N ALA A 150 3.99 -19.57 20.78
CA ALA A 150 3.33 -20.70 20.15
C ALA A 150 3.10 -20.43 18.68
N VAL A 151 3.52 -21.33 17.80
CA VAL A 151 3.42 -21.16 16.34
C VAL A 151 3.11 -22.47 15.62
N ASN A 152 2.44 -22.42 14.47
CA ASN A 152 2.29 -23.60 13.61
C ASN A 152 3.57 -23.91 12.83
N GLN A 153 4.26 -22.88 12.34
CA GLN A 153 5.45 -23.02 11.51
C GLN A 153 6.44 -21.90 11.85
N THR A 154 7.69 -22.26 12.16
CA THR A 154 8.70 -21.22 12.44
C THR A 154 9.26 -20.60 11.17
N ALA A 155 9.20 -21.31 10.04
CA ALA A 155 9.71 -20.81 8.76
C ALA A 155 8.90 -19.62 8.20
N THR A 156 7.67 -19.43 8.66
CA THR A 156 6.79 -18.35 8.19
C THR A 156 6.91 -17.07 9.02
N LEU A 157 7.57 -17.14 10.18
CA LEU A 157 7.81 -16.01 11.08
C LEU A 157 8.85 -15.04 10.51
N ASN A 158 8.63 -13.74 10.72
CA ASN A 158 9.52 -12.72 10.17
C ASN A 158 10.94 -12.84 10.71
N SER A 159 11.10 -13.16 12.00
CA SER A 159 12.43 -13.33 12.63
C SER A 159 13.26 -14.46 12.02
N PHE A 160 12.64 -15.45 11.38
CA PHE A 160 13.35 -16.51 10.67
C PHE A 160 13.57 -16.19 9.19
N LYS A 161 12.65 -15.43 8.56
CA LYS A 161 12.78 -14.94 7.18
C LYS A 161 13.90 -13.91 7.03
N ASP A 162 13.97 -12.94 7.94
CA ASP A 162 14.99 -11.89 7.98
C ASP A 162 16.34 -12.39 8.56
N LYS A 163 16.34 -13.61 9.12
CA LYS A 163 17.47 -14.29 9.73
C LYS A 163 17.97 -13.64 11.04
N THR A 164 17.11 -12.89 11.72
CA THR A 164 17.34 -12.44 13.10
C THR A 164 17.44 -13.64 14.05
N ASP A 165 16.60 -14.65 13.85
CA ASP A 165 16.66 -15.97 14.44
C ASP A 165 17.10 -17.00 13.39
N LYS A 166 18.11 -17.81 13.72
CA LYS A 166 18.64 -18.86 12.83
C LYS A 166 18.66 -20.20 13.52
N ILE A 167 18.05 -21.22 12.93
CA ILE A 167 18.19 -22.60 13.42
C ILE A 167 19.61 -23.08 13.11
N ILE A 168 20.36 -23.45 14.15
CA ILE A 168 21.76 -23.90 14.04
C ILE A 168 21.90 -25.42 14.22
N SER A 169 20.87 -26.09 14.75
CA SER A 169 20.82 -27.55 14.91
C SER A 169 19.38 -28.02 14.97
N GLY A 170 19.09 -29.20 14.41
CA GLY A 170 17.74 -29.80 14.41
C GLY A 170 16.84 -29.30 13.27
N LYS A 171 15.53 -29.32 13.50
CA LYS A 171 14.50 -29.01 12.49
C LYS A 171 13.58 -27.86 12.95
N PRO A 172 13.01 -27.07 12.02
CA PRO A 172 11.99 -26.07 12.34
C PRO A 172 10.70 -26.71 12.87
N LEU A 173 9.87 -25.93 13.58
CA LEU A 173 8.52 -26.35 13.94
C LEU A 173 7.64 -26.34 12.68
N THR A 174 6.75 -27.32 12.61
CA THR A 174 5.83 -27.53 11.47
C THR A 174 4.47 -27.98 11.95
N SER A 175 3.42 -27.70 11.19
CA SER A 175 2.05 -28.12 11.51
C SER A 175 1.88 -29.64 11.67
N ASP A 176 2.81 -30.44 11.14
CA ASP A 176 2.81 -31.92 11.24
C ASP A 176 3.36 -32.45 12.59
N ASP A 177 3.82 -31.57 13.48
CA ASP A 177 4.37 -31.95 14.79
C ASP A 177 3.28 -32.52 15.72
N LYS A 178 3.31 -33.85 15.90
CA LYS A 178 2.32 -34.59 16.71
C LYS A 178 2.57 -34.48 18.22
N GLU A 179 3.83 -34.39 18.61
CA GLU A 179 4.27 -34.28 20.00
C GLU A 179 4.42 -32.81 20.42
N ASN A 180 4.58 -32.55 21.72
CA ASN A 180 4.87 -31.21 22.22
C ASN A 180 6.34 -30.90 21.92
N THR A 181 6.59 -30.11 20.87
CA THR A 181 7.94 -29.83 20.38
C THR A 181 8.26 -28.35 20.53
N ALA A 182 9.52 -28.05 20.83
CA ALA A 182 9.99 -26.69 20.99
C ALA A 182 11.35 -26.45 20.32
N LEU A 183 11.61 -25.20 19.94
CA LEU A 183 12.94 -24.67 19.67
C LEU A 183 13.41 -23.86 20.86
N ILE A 184 14.64 -24.09 21.27
CA ILE A 184 15.28 -23.38 22.38
C ILE A 184 16.46 -22.56 21.89
N GLU A 185 16.70 -21.42 22.52
CA GLU A 185 17.83 -20.57 22.17
C GLU A 185 19.17 -21.23 22.60
N LYS A 186 20.23 -20.99 21.83
CA LYS A 186 21.56 -21.58 22.00
C LYS A 186 22.13 -21.39 23.40
N GLN A 187 21.99 -20.22 24.01
CA GLN A 187 22.46 -19.92 25.36
C GLN A 187 21.70 -20.75 26.38
N LEU A 188 20.38 -20.86 26.25
CA LEU A 188 19.53 -21.67 27.13
C LEU A 188 19.87 -23.16 27.03
N ALA A 189 20.04 -23.65 25.79
CA ALA A 189 20.44 -25.03 25.53
C ALA A 189 21.78 -25.36 26.19
N LYS A 190 22.79 -24.49 26.00
CA LYS A 190 24.11 -24.65 26.62
C LYS A 190 24.04 -24.63 28.14
N LYS A 191 23.29 -23.70 28.74
CA LYS A 191 23.17 -23.57 30.19
C LYS A 191 22.55 -24.80 30.84
N ASN A 192 21.66 -25.49 30.14
CA ASN A 192 20.93 -26.66 30.63
C ASN A 192 21.44 -27.99 30.05
N ASN A 193 22.56 -27.97 29.31
CA ASN A 193 23.14 -29.14 28.64
C ASN A 193 22.17 -29.89 27.71
N LEU A 194 21.24 -29.18 27.07
CA LEU A 194 20.24 -29.75 26.18
C LEU A 194 20.74 -29.85 24.73
N LYS A 195 20.39 -30.96 24.09
CA LYS A 195 20.61 -31.25 22.67
C LYS A 195 19.28 -31.53 21.97
N VAL A 196 19.32 -31.58 20.64
CA VAL A 196 18.17 -31.97 19.83
C VAL A 196 17.78 -33.41 20.17
N GLY A 197 16.49 -33.62 20.45
CA GLY A 197 15.93 -34.89 20.91
C GLY A 197 15.80 -35.00 22.43
N ASP A 198 16.49 -34.16 23.21
CA ASP A 198 16.33 -34.13 24.67
C ASP A 198 14.96 -33.56 25.05
N THR A 199 14.58 -33.76 26.30
CA THR A 199 13.29 -33.30 26.81
C THR A 199 13.46 -32.42 28.04
N PHE A 200 12.59 -31.43 28.17
CA PHE A 200 12.53 -30.52 29.31
C PHE A 200 11.07 -30.27 29.72
N GLN A 201 10.87 -29.66 30.88
CA GLN A 201 9.57 -29.30 31.41
C GLN A 201 9.44 -27.81 31.65
N LEU A 202 8.31 -27.26 31.24
CA LEU A 202 7.87 -25.92 31.62
C LEU A 202 6.71 -26.02 32.60
N THR A 203 6.61 -25.04 33.50
CA THR A 203 5.54 -24.95 34.49
C THR A 203 4.71 -23.71 34.19
N ASN A 204 3.38 -23.84 34.10
CA ASN A 204 2.50 -22.69 33.96
C ASN A 204 2.12 -22.07 35.32
N ASP A 205 1.36 -20.99 35.28
CA ASP A 205 0.81 -20.27 36.44
C ASP A 205 -0.01 -21.19 37.38
N LYS A 206 -0.74 -22.16 36.81
CA LYS A 206 -1.54 -23.17 37.52
C LYS A 206 -0.70 -24.34 38.05
N LYS A 207 0.64 -24.24 38.06
CA LYS A 207 1.61 -25.26 38.48
C LYS A 207 1.54 -26.58 37.68
N LYS A 208 0.89 -26.56 36.52
CA LYS A 208 0.86 -27.70 35.59
C LYS A 208 2.22 -27.78 34.89
N LYS A 209 2.80 -28.98 34.89
CA LYS A 209 4.07 -29.25 34.20
C LYS A 209 3.78 -29.88 32.84
N VAL A 210 4.33 -29.30 31.79
CA VAL A 210 4.21 -29.82 30.42
C VAL A 210 5.60 -30.16 29.90
N LYS A 211 5.74 -31.39 29.39
CA LYS A 211 6.98 -31.90 28.81
C LYS A 211 7.08 -31.52 27.33
N PHE A 212 8.25 -31.06 26.92
CA PHE A 212 8.59 -30.72 25.54
C PHE A 212 9.80 -31.51 25.06
N VAL A 213 9.82 -31.82 23.77
CA VAL A 213 10.97 -32.38 23.05
C VAL A 213 11.68 -31.24 22.32
N VAL A 214 13.01 -31.15 22.46
CA VAL A 214 13.84 -30.18 21.73
C VAL A 214 13.93 -30.61 20.27
N LYS A 215 13.14 -29.96 19.40
CA LYS A 215 13.15 -30.24 17.96
C LYS A 215 14.32 -29.55 17.25
N GLY A 216 14.76 -28.42 17.78
CA GLY A 216 15.88 -27.66 17.26
C GLY A 216 16.43 -26.64 18.26
N ILE A 217 17.63 -26.17 17.97
CA ILE A 217 18.30 -25.11 18.70
C ILE A 217 18.50 -23.96 17.72
N TYR A 218 18.04 -22.77 18.09
CA TYR A 218 18.21 -21.56 17.30
C TYR A 218 19.16 -20.58 17.99
N GLN A 219 19.71 -19.67 17.23
CA GLN A 219 20.51 -18.56 17.72
C GLN A 219 19.80 -17.26 17.34
N SER A 220 19.55 -16.41 18.34
CA SER A 220 18.98 -15.08 18.12
C SER A 220 20.07 -14.02 18.09
N ASN A 221 19.96 -13.09 17.15
CA ASN A 221 20.74 -11.85 17.11
C ASN A 221 19.91 -10.63 17.53
N GLN A 222 18.69 -10.84 18.03
CA GLN A 222 17.82 -9.77 18.50
C GLN A 222 18.49 -8.99 19.63
N LYS A 223 18.51 -7.66 19.50
CA LYS A 223 18.96 -6.75 20.56
C LYS A 223 17.72 -6.23 21.28
N ILE A 224 17.80 -6.16 22.60
CA ILE A 224 16.76 -5.55 23.44
C ILE A 224 17.32 -4.30 24.11
N GLU A 225 16.44 -3.37 24.46
CA GLU A 225 16.85 -2.15 25.15
C GLU A 225 17.44 -2.46 26.54
N PRO A 226 18.47 -1.73 26.99
CA PRO A 226 19.13 -1.98 28.29
C PRO A 226 18.18 -1.98 29.49
N GLN A 227 17.06 -1.28 29.40
CA GLN A 227 16.04 -1.22 30.45
C GLN A 227 15.28 -2.55 30.59
N LEU A 228 15.09 -3.27 29.47
CA LEU A 228 14.37 -4.55 29.40
C LEU A 228 15.27 -5.74 29.77
N GLU A 229 16.60 -5.57 29.77
CA GLU A 229 17.56 -6.62 30.20
C GLU A 229 17.41 -7.01 31.69
N SER A 230 16.70 -6.19 32.47
CA SER A 230 16.36 -6.45 33.87
C SER A 230 15.20 -7.46 34.03
N PHE A 231 14.44 -7.73 32.96
CA PHE A 231 13.33 -8.67 32.95
C PHE A 231 13.71 -9.97 32.27
N GLN A 232 13.79 -11.04 33.06
CA GLN A 232 14.30 -12.33 32.61
C GLN A 232 13.52 -12.94 31.43
N MET A 233 12.19 -12.81 31.44
CA MET A 233 11.31 -13.29 30.36
C MET A 233 11.52 -12.53 29.04
N MET A 234 11.99 -11.29 29.09
CA MET A 234 12.18 -10.42 27.91
C MET A 234 13.54 -10.66 27.23
N LEU A 235 14.43 -11.44 27.85
CA LEU A 235 15.70 -11.81 27.25
C LEU A 235 15.47 -12.76 26.05
N PRO A 236 16.04 -12.48 24.86
CA PRO A 236 15.96 -13.38 23.72
C PRO A 236 16.47 -14.80 24.03
N GLY A 237 17.47 -14.91 24.92
CA GLY A 237 17.99 -16.18 25.41
C GLY A 237 17.02 -17.01 26.25
N ASN A 238 15.89 -16.45 26.70
CA ASN A 238 14.83 -17.15 27.42
C ASN A 238 13.53 -17.26 26.62
N LYS A 239 13.55 -16.91 25.32
CA LYS A 239 12.44 -17.15 24.42
C LYS A 239 12.44 -18.61 23.98
N ILE A 240 11.25 -19.20 23.96
CA ILE A 240 11.01 -20.58 23.53
C ILE A 240 9.93 -20.54 22.46
N TYR A 241 10.25 -21.04 21.26
CA TYR A 241 9.23 -21.29 20.24
C TYR A 241 8.66 -22.68 20.46
N ALA A 242 7.34 -22.83 20.51
CA ALA A 242 6.69 -24.12 20.73
C ALA A 242 5.55 -24.33 19.73
N ASN A 243 5.19 -25.59 19.46
CA ASN A 243 3.99 -25.86 18.67
C ASN A 243 2.72 -25.48 19.45
N ILE A 244 1.69 -25.01 18.76
CA ILE A 244 0.43 -24.53 19.35
C ILE A 244 -0.16 -25.53 20.37
N LYS A 245 -0.14 -26.83 20.02
CA LYS A 245 -0.64 -27.90 20.88
C LYS A 245 0.08 -27.96 22.24
N GLY A 246 1.41 -27.94 22.24
CA GLY A 246 2.19 -28.05 23.48
C GLY A 246 2.17 -26.77 24.32
N ALA A 247 2.06 -25.63 23.65
CA ALA A 247 2.10 -24.32 24.29
C ALA A 247 0.75 -23.88 24.89
N LYS A 248 -0.38 -24.51 24.55
CA LYS A 248 -1.73 -24.07 24.93
C LYS A 248 -1.89 -23.69 26.41
N ASP A 249 -1.30 -24.46 27.32
CA ASP A 249 -1.39 -24.23 28.77
C ASP A 249 -0.59 -23.02 29.28
N PHE A 250 0.19 -22.37 28.41
CA PHE A 250 1.07 -21.24 28.73
C PHE A 250 0.60 -19.91 28.09
N LEU A 251 -0.41 -19.96 27.22
CA LEU A 251 -0.86 -18.82 26.43
C LEU A 251 -1.75 -17.88 27.24
N TRP A 252 -1.55 -16.58 27.10
CA TRP A 252 -2.36 -15.58 27.81
C TRP A 252 -3.80 -15.50 27.31
N SER A 253 -4.02 -15.79 26.03
CA SER A 253 -5.35 -15.85 25.41
C SER A 253 -6.01 -17.22 25.53
N GLY A 254 -5.32 -18.23 26.07
CA GLY A 254 -5.78 -19.62 26.08
C GLY A 254 -5.88 -20.30 24.70
N GLY A 255 -5.56 -19.60 23.59
CA GLY A 255 -5.78 -20.07 22.23
C GLY A 255 -4.99 -19.31 21.16
N ILE A 256 -5.56 -19.19 19.95
CA ILE A 256 -4.89 -18.48 18.84
C ILE A 256 -5.13 -16.99 19.01
N GLU A 257 -4.07 -16.19 19.07
CA GLU A 257 -4.19 -14.73 19.22
C GLU A 257 -4.12 -14.01 17.88
N LYS A 258 -3.27 -14.52 16.97
CA LYS A 258 -3.01 -13.93 15.66
C LYS A 258 -3.04 -15.02 14.60
N ALA A 259 -3.73 -14.76 13.49
CA ALA A 259 -3.70 -15.58 12.29
C ALA A 259 -3.36 -14.70 11.07
N GLU A 260 -2.16 -14.88 10.52
CA GLU A 260 -1.67 -14.16 9.34
C GLU A 260 -1.81 -15.03 8.10
N PHE A 261 -2.47 -14.51 7.08
CA PHE A 261 -2.71 -15.16 5.80
C PHE A 261 -1.88 -14.44 4.74
N ASN A 262 -0.91 -15.14 4.17
CA ASN A 262 -0.14 -14.66 3.03
C ASN A 262 -0.92 -15.06 1.76
N LEU A 263 -1.34 -14.07 0.99
CA LEU A 263 -2.12 -14.27 -0.23
C LEU A 263 -1.20 -14.42 -1.45
N LYS A 264 -1.74 -14.99 -2.53
CA LYS A 264 -1.01 -15.20 -3.79
C LYS A 264 -0.77 -13.91 -4.57
N ASP A 265 -1.72 -12.98 -4.53
CA ASP A 265 -1.62 -11.66 -5.17
C ASP A 265 -2.10 -10.56 -4.21
N PRO A 266 -1.33 -9.48 -3.99
CA PRO A 266 -1.78 -8.31 -3.22
C PRO A 266 -3.12 -7.71 -3.68
N LYS A 267 -3.51 -7.89 -4.94
CA LYS A 267 -4.81 -7.43 -5.48
C LYS A 267 -6.01 -8.19 -4.88
N GLU A 268 -5.78 -9.37 -4.32
CA GLU A 268 -6.83 -10.22 -3.75
C GLU A 268 -7.16 -9.88 -2.29
N ILE A 269 -6.47 -8.92 -1.67
CA ILE A 269 -6.71 -8.54 -0.27
C ILE A 269 -8.18 -8.20 -0.01
N ASN A 270 -8.79 -7.37 -0.85
CA ASN A 270 -10.17 -6.92 -0.63
C ASN A 270 -11.19 -8.05 -0.85
N SER A 271 -10.98 -8.90 -1.86
CA SER A 271 -11.85 -10.06 -2.10
C SER A 271 -11.71 -11.09 -0.99
N PHE A 272 -10.48 -11.37 -0.56
CA PHE A 272 -10.17 -12.25 0.57
C PHE A 272 -10.89 -11.80 1.84
N ILE A 273 -10.76 -10.52 2.23
CA ILE A 273 -11.43 -10.01 3.44
C ILE A 273 -12.94 -10.14 3.32
N SER A 274 -13.52 -9.80 2.17
CA SER A 274 -14.97 -9.92 1.96
C SER A 274 -15.46 -11.36 2.06
N GLU A 275 -14.72 -12.32 1.51
CA GLU A 275 -15.05 -13.74 1.58
C GLU A 275 -14.83 -14.30 2.99
N ALA A 276 -13.74 -13.94 3.65
CA ALA A 276 -13.44 -14.35 5.02
C ALA A 276 -14.56 -13.90 5.99
N LYS A 277 -15.01 -12.65 5.89
CA LYS A 277 -16.14 -12.12 6.68
C LYS A 277 -17.47 -12.82 6.41
N LYS A 278 -17.67 -13.41 5.23
CA LYS A 278 -18.88 -14.21 4.92
C LYS A 278 -18.80 -15.63 5.47
N LEU A 279 -17.59 -16.15 5.66
CA LEU A 279 -17.36 -17.51 6.14
C LEU A 279 -17.31 -17.61 7.67
N THR A 280 -17.01 -16.50 8.34
CA THR A 280 -16.75 -16.44 9.78
C THR A 280 -17.37 -15.20 10.41
N ASP A 281 -17.97 -15.34 11.58
CA ASP A 281 -18.50 -14.22 12.36
C ASP A 281 -17.46 -13.60 13.31
N VAL A 282 -16.19 -13.96 13.18
CA VAL A 282 -15.10 -13.54 14.10
C VAL A 282 -14.97 -12.01 14.22
N ASP A 283 -15.24 -11.28 13.14
CA ASP A 283 -15.15 -9.81 13.10
C ASP A 283 -16.45 -9.12 13.56
N ASN A 284 -17.55 -9.86 13.76
CA ASN A 284 -18.86 -9.28 14.08
C ASN A 284 -19.03 -8.90 15.55
N GLY A 285 -18.14 -9.35 16.44
CA GLY A 285 -18.15 -9.04 17.88
C GLY A 285 -17.27 -7.84 18.29
N ASP A 286 -16.67 -7.14 17.32
CA ASP A 286 -15.71 -6.04 17.47
C ASP A 286 -14.40 -6.39 18.22
N MET A 287 -14.24 -7.63 18.70
CA MET A 287 -13.07 -8.11 19.45
C MET A 287 -11.87 -8.44 18.56
N PHE A 288 -12.14 -8.79 17.30
CA PHE A 288 -11.12 -9.12 16.30
C PHE A 288 -11.32 -8.27 15.06
N GLN A 289 -10.26 -8.07 14.31
CA GLN A 289 -10.27 -7.34 13.06
C GLN A 289 -9.33 -7.97 12.04
N PHE A 290 -9.69 -7.85 10.77
CA PHE A 290 -8.76 -8.10 9.67
C PHE A 290 -7.92 -6.84 9.42
N ASP A 291 -6.66 -6.87 9.87
CA ASP A 291 -5.65 -5.86 9.55
C ASP A 291 -4.83 -6.32 8.34
N ALA A 292 -5.08 -5.70 7.19
CA ALA A 292 -4.37 -5.98 5.93
C ALA A 292 -3.00 -5.27 5.82
N GLN A 293 -2.29 -5.06 6.94
CA GLN A 293 -1.23 -4.04 7.01
C GLN A 293 -1.72 -2.71 6.40
N ASN A 294 -3.00 -2.38 6.64
CA ASN A 294 -3.70 -1.31 5.94
C ASN A 294 -3.02 0.05 6.18
N SER A 295 -2.32 0.19 7.31
CA SER A 295 -1.46 1.34 7.60
C SER A 295 -0.27 1.45 6.64
N ALA A 296 0.51 0.39 6.44
CA ALA A 296 1.64 0.39 5.51
C ALA A 296 1.18 0.53 4.05
N TYR A 297 0.08 -0.15 3.67
CA TYR A 297 -0.54 0.01 2.36
C TYR A 297 -1.01 1.44 2.12
N LYS A 298 -1.77 2.03 3.06
CA LYS A 298 -2.24 3.42 2.95
C LYS A 298 -1.08 4.42 2.90
N LYS A 299 -0.02 4.20 3.70
CA LYS A 299 1.17 5.05 3.73
C LYS A 299 1.95 5.03 2.40
N MET A 300 2.04 3.87 1.76
CA MET A 300 2.90 3.72 0.58
C MET A 300 2.15 3.89 -0.74
N ILE A 301 0.91 3.39 -0.83
CA ILE A 301 0.12 3.39 -2.07
C ILE A 301 -0.91 4.52 -2.08
N GLY A 302 -1.39 4.96 -0.91
CA GLY A 302 -2.35 6.05 -0.79
C GLY A 302 -1.90 7.33 -1.49
N PRO A 303 -0.68 7.84 -1.23
CA PRO A 303 -0.14 8.99 -1.96
C PRO A 303 -0.11 8.77 -3.48
N ILE A 304 0.32 7.59 -3.95
CA ILE A 304 0.44 7.25 -5.39
C ILE A 304 -0.93 7.29 -6.08
N GLU A 305 -1.95 6.70 -5.45
CA GLU A 305 -3.32 6.70 -5.99
C GLU A 305 -3.92 8.12 -6.04
N ARG A 306 -3.59 8.99 -5.07
CA ARG A 306 -4.02 10.40 -5.09
C ARG A 306 -3.35 11.19 -6.21
N VAL A 307 -2.06 10.97 -6.48
CA VAL A 307 -1.35 11.56 -7.64
C VAL A 307 -1.98 11.08 -8.95
N ALA A 308 -2.32 9.79 -9.06
CA ALA A 308 -2.98 9.24 -10.25
C ALA A 308 -4.38 9.87 -10.47
N SER A 309 -5.19 9.98 -9.41
CA SER A 309 -6.53 10.57 -9.47
C SER A 309 -6.48 12.05 -9.88
N PHE A 310 -5.56 12.83 -9.32
CA PHE A 310 -5.38 14.23 -9.67
C PHE A 310 -4.95 14.41 -11.14
N SER A 311 -4.09 13.51 -11.64
CA SER A 311 -3.66 13.54 -13.05
C SER A 311 -4.84 13.33 -14.00
N ASN A 312 -5.79 12.44 -13.65
CA ASN A 312 -7.04 12.28 -14.41
C ASN A 312 -7.88 13.57 -14.43
N ILE A 313 -7.99 14.25 -13.28
CA ILE A 313 -8.72 15.52 -13.18
C ILE A 313 -8.06 16.59 -14.06
N ILE A 314 -6.73 16.70 -14.05
CA ILE A 314 -6.00 17.64 -14.91
C ILE A 314 -6.27 17.35 -16.40
N VAL A 315 -6.19 16.09 -16.84
CA VAL A 315 -6.46 15.72 -18.23
C VAL A 315 -7.88 16.13 -18.63
N MET A 316 -8.87 15.82 -17.79
CA MET A 316 -10.27 16.14 -18.06
C MET A 316 -10.51 17.65 -18.17
N ILE A 317 -10.00 18.45 -17.22
CA ILE A 317 -10.13 19.92 -17.24
C ILE A 317 -9.42 20.49 -18.47
N THR A 318 -8.22 19.98 -18.79
CA THR A 318 -7.45 20.45 -19.94
C THR A 318 -8.17 20.19 -21.26
N LEU A 319 -8.78 19.01 -21.43
CA LEU A 319 -9.55 18.69 -22.64
C LEU A 319 -10.81 19.56 -22.76
N LEU A 320 -11.53 19.79 -21.66
CA LEU A 320 -12.75 20.60 -21.67
C LEU A 320 -12.45 22.08 -21.92
N ALA A 321 -11.58 22.68 -21.11
CA ALA A 321 -11.22 24.09 -21.23
C ALA A 321 -10.45 24.35 -22.54
N GLY A 322 -9.49 23.47 -22.86
CA GLY A 322 -8.71 23.56 -24.10
C GLY A 322 -9.56 23.38 -25.35
N GLY A 323 -10.51 22.45 -25.34
CA GLY A 323 -11.46 22.25 -26.42
C GLY A 323 -12.37 23.47 -26.64
N LEU A 324 -12.87 24.07 -25.56
CA LEU A 324 -13.71 25.27 -25.62
C LEU A 324 -12.92 26.48 -26.17
N ILE A 325 -11.70 26.72 -25.67
CA ILE A 325 -10.84 27.80 -26.15
C ILE A 325 -10.46 27.58 -27.61
N LEU A 326 -10.12 26.34 -28.00
CA LEU A 326 -9.81 25.99 -29.39
C LEU A 326 -11.02 26.28 -30.29
N ALA A 327 -12.23 25.88 -29.90
CA ALA A 327 -13.44 26.14 -30.66
C ALA A 327 -13.71 27.64 -30.85
N LEU A 328 -13.47 28.46 -29.81
CA LEU A 328 -13.60 29.92 -29.90
C LEU A 328 -12.57 30.53 -30.87
N ILE A 329 -11.30 30.10 -30.81
CA ILE A 329 -10.25 30.60 -31.71
C ILE A 329 -10.56 30.21 -33.16
N VAL A 330 -11.02 28.98 -33.39
CA VAL A 330 -11.42 28.53 -34.72
C VAL A 330 -12.65 29.32 -35.20
N LEU A 331 -13.65 29.55 -34.36
CA LEU A 331 -14.82 30.37 -34.69
C LEU A 331 -14.44 31.79 -35.11
N LEU A 332 -13.55 32.45 -34.36
CA LEU A 332 -13.04 33.78 -34.71
C LEU A 332 -12.28 33.76 -36.04
N SER A 333 -11.48 32.72 -36.28
CA SER A 333 -10.71 32.55 -37.52
C SER A 333 -11.61 32.32 -38.74
N ILE A 334 -12.72 31.59 -38.57
CA ILE A 334 -13.73 31.41 -39.62
C ILE A 334 -14.46 32.74 -39.87
N ARG A 335 -14.80 33.51 -38.82
CA ARG A 335 -15.54 34.78 -38.95
C ARG A 335 -14.82 35.78 -39.85
N GLU A 336 -13.51 35.91 -39.72
CA GLU A 336 -12.73 36.83 -40.55
C GLU A 336 -12.62 36.39 -42.02
N ARG A 337 -12.78 35.09 -42.29
CA ARG A 337 -12.69 34.52 -43.65
C ARG A 337 -14.07 34.32 -44.29
N LYS A 338 -15.14 34.82 -43.67
CA LYS A 338 -16.52 34.68 -44.17
C LYS A 338 -16.70 35.21 -45.60
N PHE A 339 -16.05 36.34 -45.92
CA PHE A 339 -16.11 36.93 -47.25
C PHE A 339 -15.44 36.02 -48.30
N GLU A 340 -14.22 35.54 -48.03
CA GLU A 340 -13.50 34.60 -48.90
C GLU A 340 -14.32 33.31 -49.12
N MET A 341 -14.91 32.77 -48.05
CA MET A 341 -15.77 31.59 -48.11
C MET A 341 -17.03 31.81 -48.93
N GLY A 342 -17.66 32.98 -48.80
CA GLY A 342 -18.83 33.36 -49.61
C GLY A 342 -18.52 33.41 -51.11
N VAL A 343 -17.34 33.93 -51.48
CA VAL A 343 -16.86 33.93 -52.88
C VAL A 343 -16.62 32.51 -53.37
N LEU A 344 -15.91 31.67 -52.61
CA LEU A 344 -15.63 30.28 -53.00
C LEU A 344 -16.90 29.42 -53.15
N LEU A 345 -17.87 29.59 -52.25
CA LEU A 345 -19.18 28.94 -52.36
C LEU A 345 -19.94 29.40 -53.61
N SER A 346 -19.84 30.69 -53.97
CA SER A 346 -20.48 31.25 -55.16
C SER A 346 -19.82 30.76 -56.47
N LEU A 347 -18.54 30.39 -56.40
CA LEU A 347 -17.79 29.75 -57.49
C LEU A 347 -18.03 28.22 -57.57
N GLY A 348 -18.89 27.67 -56.71
CA GLY A 348 -19.29 26.26 -56.75
C GLY A 348 -18.47 25.30 -55.89
N GLU A 349 -17.60 25.79 -54.99
CA GLU A 349 -16.95 24.91 -54.01
C GLU A 349 -17.96 24.34 -53.01
N SER A 350 -17.82 23.05 -52.70
CA SER A 350 -18.66 22.38 -51.70
C SER A 350 -18.34 22.84 -50.28
N LYS A 351 -19.36 22.96 -49.44
CA LYS A 351 -19.26 23.30 -48.00
C LYS A 351 -18.28 22.39 -47.25
N THR A 352 -18.23 21.11 -47.58
CA THR A 352 -17.32 20.13 -46.97
C THR A 352 -15.85 20.40 -47.30
N LYS A 353 -15.52 20.79 -48.53
CA LYS A 353 -14.14 21.20 -48.91
C LYS A 353 -13.66 22.41 -48.12
N LEU A 354 -14.53 23.38 -47.86
CA LEU A 354 -14.21 24.53 -47.00
C LEU A 354 -13.91 24.08 -45.56
N MET A 355 -14.75 23.19 -44.99
CA MET A 355 -14.52 22.64 -43.65
C MET A 355 -13.22 21.84 -43.56
N SER A 356 -12.95 20.99 -44.56
CA SER A 356 -11.73 20.20 -44.65
C SER A 356 -10.49 21.08 -44.76
N GLN A 357 -10.57 22.26 -45.39
CA GLN A 357 -9.46 23.21 -45.44
C GLN A 357 -9.08 23.70 -44.04
N PHE A 358 -10.05 24.13 -43.22
CA PHE A 358 -9.78 24.55 -41.84
C PHE A 358 -9.29 23.40 -40.97
N LEU A 359 -9.88 22.21 -41.14
CA LEU A 359 -9.46 21.03 -40.40
C LEU A 359 -8.00 20.68 -40.70
N VAL A 360 -7.60 20.68 -41.97
CA VAL A 360 -6.21 20.43 -42.37
C VAL A 360 -5.27 21.51 -41.87
N GLU A 361 -5.68 22.79 -41.88
CA GLU A 361 -4.88 23.89 -41.32
C GLU A 361 -4.57 23.69 -39.84
N VAL A 362 -5.60 23.33 -39.04
CA VAL A 362 -5.43 23.06 -37.61
C VAL A 362 -4.62 21.78 -37.40
N LEU A 363 -4.84 20.72 -38.19
CA LEU A 363 -4.10 19.45 -38.06
C LEU A 363 -2.61 19.57 -38.37
N ILE A 364 -2.21 20.38 -39.36
CA ILE A 364 -0.80 20.64 -39.66
C ILE A 364 -0.12 21.30 -38.46
N ILE A 365 -0.76 22.33 -37.89
CA ILE A 365 -0.24 23.03 -36.71
C ILE A 365 -0.22 22.08 -35.49
N ALA A 366 -1.25 21.26 -35.34
CA ALA A 366 -1.34 20.28 -34.26
C ALA A 366 -0.26 19.21 -34.35
N ALA A 367 0.08 18.72 -35.55
CA ALA A 367 1.16 17.74 -35.73
C ALA A 367 2.51 18.30 -35.26
N LEU A 368 2.79 19.58 -35.55
CA LEU A 368 3.98 20.27 -35.06
C LEU A 368 3.92 20.43 -33.53
N ALA A 369 2.82 20.95 -33.00
CA ALA A 369 2.66 21.15 -31.55
C ALA A 369 2.78 19.83 -30.77
N PHE A 370 2.18 18.76 -31.27
CA PHE A 370 2.28 17.41 -30.72
C PHE A 370 3.74 16.94 -30.68
N SER A 371 4.48 17.11 -31.77
CA SER A 371 5.90 16.71 -31.85
C SER A 371 6.75 17.44 -30.81
N PHE A 372 6.55 18.74 -30.64
CA PHE A 372 7.23 19.52 -29.59
C PHE A 372 6.77 19.16 -28.18
N SER A 373 5.48 18.85 -27.99
CA SER A 373 4.94 18.49 -26.68
C SER A 373 5.53 17.17 -26.14
N CYS A 374 5.84 16.20 -27.01
CA CYS A 374 6.52 14.97 -26.60
C CYS A 374 7.87 15.25 -25.92
N ALA A 375 8.62 16.25 -26.39
CA ALA A 375 9.90 16.63 -25.79
C ALA A 375 9.73 17.41 -24.48
N LEU A 376 8.65 18.20 -24.34
CA LEU A 376 8.38 19.01 -23.16
C LEU A 376 7.67 18.24 -22.03
N ALA A 377 6.98 17.15 -22.34
CA ALA A 377 6.14 16.45 -21.36
C ALA A 377 6.93 15.74 -20.25
N ASN A 378 8.12 15.18 -20.53
CA ASN A 378 8.96 14.55 -19.51
C ASN A 378 9.39 15.52 -18.39
N PRO A 379 10.06 16.65 -18.68
CA PRO A 379 10.50 17.58 -17.62
C PRO A 379 9.32 18.22 -16.88
N ILE A 380 8.22 18.55 -17.58
CA ILE A 380 7.01 19.09 -16.97
C ILE A 380 6.38 18.05 -16.03
N GLY A 381 6.26 16.80 -16.48
CA GLY A 381 5.71 15.72 -15.67
C GLY A 381 6.53 15.41 -14.44
N GLN A 382 7.86 15.42 -14.55
CA GLN A 382 8.72 15.20 -13.39
C GLN A 382 8.56 16.30 -12.33
N ALA A 383 8.51 17.56 -12.76
CA ALA A 383 8.32 18.70 -11.86
C ALA A 383 6.97 18.64 -11.13
N ILE A 384 5.89 18.39 -11.86
CA ILE A 384 4.54 18.27 -11.30
C ILE A 384 4.49 17.08 -10.33
N SER A 385 4.99 15.91 -10.76
CA SER A 385 4.94 14.69 -9.94
C SER A 385 5.70 14.86 -8.62
N ASN A 386 6.91 15.45 -8.63
CA ASN A 386 7.69 15.66 -7.42
C ASN A 386 6.99 16.63 -6.45
N GLN A 387 6.37 17.70 -6.95
CA GLN A 387 5.65 18.67 -6.12
C GLN A 387 4.40 18.04 -5.49
N MET A 388 3.70 17.20 -6.25
CA MET A 388 2.52 16.49 -5.77
C MET A 388 2.84 15.45 -4.70
N LEU A 389 3.87 14.63 -4.95
CA LEU A 389 4.30 13.57 -4.06
C LEU A 389 4.82 14.14 -2.74
N SER A 390 5.65 15.18 -2.79
CA SER A 390 6.14 15.85 -1.57
C SER A 390 5.00 16.38 -0.71
N THR A 391 3.98 17.02 -1.30
CA THR A 391 2.79 17.54 -0.58
C THR A 391 1.99 16.44 0.11
N GLU A 392 1.92 15.24 -0.46
CA GLU A 392 1.16 14.13 0.12
C GLU A 392 1.97 13.37 1.18
N VAL A 393 3.28 13.22 0.98
CA VAL A 393 4.19 12.62 1.98
C VAL A 393 4.28 13.48 3.24
N THR A 394 4.35 14.81 3.14
CA THR A 394 4.40 15.68 4.35
C THR A 394 3.11 15.63 5.18
N LYS A 395 1.94 15.36 4.56
CA LYS A 395 0.67 15.25 5.29
C LYS A 395 0.55 13.94 6.06
N GLU A 396 1.14 12.86 5.56
CA GLU A 396 1.11 11.56 6.24
C GLU A 396 2.15 11.45 7.36
N ALA A 397 3.32 12.09 7.20
CA ALA A 397 4.37 12.16 8.24
C ALA A 397 3.91 12.88 9.53
N ASN A 398 2.97 13.83 9.44
CA ASN A 398 2.50 14.57 10.62
C ASN A 398 1.54 13.77 11.53
N LYS A 399 1.15 12.53 11.17
CA LYS A 399 0.31 11.65 11.99
C LYS A 399 1.11 10.74 12.94
N GLU A 400 2.44 10.82 12.96
CA GLU A 400 3.31 9.79 13.53
C GLU A 400 3.83 10.01 14.96
N ASN A 401 3.51 11.13 15.62
CA ASN A 401 4.18 11.47 16.89
C ASN A 401 3.61 10.83 18.18
N GLU A 402 2.72 9.82 18.11
CA GLU A 402 2.08 9.28 19.34
C GLU A 402 2.34 7.79 19.68
N THR A 403 3.12 7.02 18.92
CA THR A 403 3.12 5.54 19.09
C THR A 403 4.49 4.86 19.18
N SER A 404 5.50 5.47 19.83
CA SER A 404 6.85 4.86 19.92
C SER A 404 7.09 4.00 21.17
N THR A 405 6.36 4.20 22.26
CA THR A 405 6.64 3.54 23.56
C THR A 405 5.92 2.20 23.76
N GLN A 406 4.82 1.96 23.03
CA GLN A 406 3.97 0.77 23.20
C GLN A 406 4.43 -0.40 22.32
N GLU A 407 5.07 -0.10 21.18
CA GLU A 407 5.57 -1.09 20.21
C GLU A 407 6.83 -1.82 20.72
N SER A 408 7.73 -1.11 21.42
CA SER A 408 8.93 -1.69 22.04
C SER A 408 8.63 -2.66 23.18
N MET A 409 7.57 -2.42 23.96
CA MET A 409 7.12 -3.36 25.00
C MET A 409 6.45 -4.61 24.41
N ALA A 410 5.67 -4.47 23.33
CA ALA A 410 5.04 -5.58 22.63
C ALA A 410 6.08 -6.52 21.96
N ILE A 411 7.11 -5.96 21.33
CA ILE A 411 8.22 -6.72 20.73
C ILE A 411 8.98 -7.51 21.79
N ALA A 412 9.23 -6.88 22.94
CA ALA A 412 10.02 -7.50 23.99
C ALA A 412 9.24 -8.54 24.84
N LEU A 413 7.91 -8.56 24.73
CA LEU A 413 7.05 -9.62 25.28
C LEU A 413 6.83 -10.81 24.34
N GLY A 414 7.47 -10.82 23.16
CA GLY A 414 7.45 -11.95 22.21
C GLY A 414 6.87 -11.62 20.85
N GLY A 415 6.13 -10.50 20.76
CA GLY A 415 5.52 -9.99 19.52
C GLY A 415 6.55 -9.77 18.42
N GLU A 416 6.13 -9.97 17.17
CA GLU A 416 6.97 -9.60 16.02
C GLU A 416 6.92 -8.10 15.83
N GLU A 417 8.06 -7.50 15.46
CA GLU A 417 8.06 -6.17 14.89
C GLU A 417 7.06 -6.19 13.73
N LYS A 418 6.05 -5.31 13.77
CA LYS A 418 5.25 -5.03 12.56
C LYS A 418 6.28 -4.73 11.49
N THR A 419 6.14 -5.32 10.29
CA THR A 419 7.06 -5.06 9.19
C THR A 419 7.20 -3.54 9.09
N LYS A 420 8.31 -3.00 9.61
CA LYS A 420 8.81 -1.71 9.17
C LYS A 420 9.19 -2.04 7.75
N VAL A 421 8.25 -1.76 6.87
CA VAL A 421 8.56 -1.72 5.47
C VAL A 421 9.53 -0.55 5.43
N ASP A 422 10.82 -0.87 5.49
CA ASP A 422 11.96 -0.01 5.17
C ASP A 422 11.92 0.31 3.66
N ALA A 423 10.71 0.39 3.09
CA ALA A 423 10.47 1.08 1.86
C ALA A 423 10.44 2.54 2.28
N GLU A 424 11.57 3.19 2.06
CA GLU A 424 11.58 4.63 1.85
C GLU A 424 10.32 4.98 1.02
N PRO A 425 9.51 5.95 1.48
CA PRO A 425 8.40 6.45 0.68
C PRO A 425 8.89 6.65 -0.75
N ILE A 426 8.13 6.21 -1.75
CA ILE A 426 8.53 6.42 -3.14
C ILE A 426 8.71 7.92 -3.32
N ASP A 427 9.96 8.37 -3.45
CA ASP A 427 10.30 9.80 -3.52
C ASP A 427 10.28 10.33 -4.95
N LYS A 428 10.20 9.44 -5.94
CA LYS A 428 10.21 9.78 -7.36
C LYS A 428 9.31 8.85 -8.15
N ILE A 429 8.48 9.44 -8.99
CA ILE A 429 7.79 8.73 -10.07
C ILE A 429 8.52 9.12 -11.34
N ASP A 430 9.17 8.16 -11.98
CA ASP A 430 9.85 8.38 -13.25
C ASP A 430 8.82 8.47 -14.37
N VAL A 431 8.62 9.68 -14.90
CA VAL A 431 7.64 9.92 -15.95
C VAL A 431 8.21 9.47 -17.30
N VAL A 432 7.66 8.40 -17.88
CA VAL A 432 8.09 7.86 -19.18
C VAL A 432 6.96 7.91 -20.21
N ILE A 433 7.21 8.57 -21.35
CA ILE A 433 6.28 8.57 -22.49
C ILE A 433 6.43 7.25 -23.26
N THR A 434 5.38 6.43 -23.20
CA THR A 434 5.28 5.17 -23.94
C THR A 434 4.49 5.37 -25.24
N SER A 435 4.71 4.52 -26.25
CA SER A 435 3.97 4.57 -27.53
C SER A 435 2.43 4.49 -27.35
N ASN A 436 1.96 3.81 -26.31
CA ASN A 436 0.54 3.76 -25.96
C ASN A 436 -0.02 5.15 -25.61
N ILE A 437 0.73 5.93 -24.82
CA ILE A 437 0.35 7.30 -24.46
C ILE A 437 0.33 8.18 -25.72
N MET A 438 1.33 8.06 -26.59
CA MET A 438 1.33 8.80 -27.87
C MET A 438 0.09 8.51 -28.71
N GLY A 439 -0.35 7.25 -28.77
CA GLY A 439 -1.58 6.86 -29.46
C GLY A 439 -2.84 7.46 -28.81
N GLN A 440 -2.95 7.41 -27.48
CA GLN A 440 -4.09 7.97 -26.74
C GLN A 440 -4.19 9.49 -26.90
N VAL A 441 -3.08 10.21 -26.71
CA VAL A 441 -3.05 11.68 -26.86
C VAL A 441 -3.29 12.09 -28.31
N GLY A 442 -2.71 11.37 -29.27
CA GLY A 442 -2.96 11.61 -30.69
C GLY A 442 -4.42 11.41 -31.08
N GLY A 443 -5.04 10.33 -30.61
CA GLY A 443 -6.46 10.02 -30.85
C GLY A 443 -7.41 11.05 -30.22
N LEU A 444 -7.23 11.36 -28.93
CA LEU A 444 -8.03 12.37 -28.23
C LEU A 444 -7.82 13.76 -28.81
N GLY A 445 -6.58 14.10 -29.15
CA GLY A 445 -6.24 15.34 -29.84
C GLY A 445 -6.95 15.51 -31.16
N PHE A 446 -6.96 14.45 -31.99
CA PHE A 446 -7.67 14.45 -33.26
C PHE A 446 -9.18 14.66 -33.06
N ILE A 447 -9.80 13.93 -32.13
CA ILE A 447 -11.24 14.08 -31.81
C ILE A 447 -11.54 15.50 -31.36
N LEU A 448 -10.73 16.04 -30.45
CA LEU A 448 -10.88 17.40 -29.94
C LEU A 448 -10.79 18.44 -31.06
N ILE A 449 -9.77 18.34 -31.93
CA ILE A 449 -9.59 19.23 -33.08
C ILE A 449 -10.76 19.11 -34.06
N PHE A 450 -11.20 17.87 -34.34
CA PHE A 450 -12.31 17.61 -35.24
C PHE A 450 -13.59 18.27 -34.74
N LEU A 451 -13.96 18.07 -33.47
CA LEU A 451 -15.14 18.68 -32.87
C LEU A 451 -15.03 20.20 -32.80
N ALA A 452 -13.90 20.72 -32.32
CA ALA A 452 -13.65 22.15 -32.19
C ALA A 452 -13.64 22.88 -33.55
N THR A 453 -13.32 22.18 -34.64
CA THR A 453 -13.33 22.77 -35.99
C THR A 453 -14.67 22.64 -36.68
N THR A 454 -15.30 21.46 -36.59
CA THR A 454 -16.54 21.17 -37.32
C THR A 454 -17.76 21.86 -36.73
N ILE A 455 -17.88 21.95 -35.40
CA ILE A 455 -19.04 22.58 -34.74
C ILE A 455 -19.18 24.06 -35.15
N PRO A 456 -18.15 24.92 -35.03
CA PRO A 456 -18.22 26.32 -35.48
C PRO A 456 -18.49 26.45 -36.98
N CYS A 457 -17.88 25.59 -37.79
CA CYS A 457 -18.09 25.57 -39.24
C CYS A 457 -19.55 25.31 -39.62
N LEU A 458 -20.20 24.32 -38.99
CA LEU A 458 -21.59 23.98 -39.26
C LEU A 458 -22.54 25.15 -38.93
N PHE A 459 -22.27 25.87 -37.83
CA PHE A 459 -23.04 27.06 -37.45
C PHE A 459 -22.94 28.17 -38.49
N ILE A 460 -21.73 28.45 -39.01
CA ILE A 460 -21.52 29.54 -39.97
C ILE A 460 -22.04 29.18 -41.37
N ILE A 461 -21.86 27.92 -41.80
CA ILE A 461 -22.27 27.44 -43.13
C ILE A 461 -23.81 27.28 -43.27
N ARG A 462 -24.54 27.21 -42.15
CA ARG A 462 -26.02 27.26 -42.13
C ARG A 462 -26.57 28.64 -42.45
N LEU A 463 -25.78 29.71 -42.35
CA LEU A 463 -26.19 31.05 -42.77
C LEU A 463 -26.29 31.11 -44.31
N GLN A 464 -27.37 31.68 -44.83
CA GLN A 464 -27.60 31.76 -46.28
C GLN A 464 -26.51 32.61 -46.97
N PRO A 465 -26.06 32.25 -48.19
CA PRO A 465 -25.02 33.00 -48.92
C PRO A 465 -25.32 34.49 -49.08
N LYS A 466 -26.60 34.86 -49.26
CA LYS A 466 -27.05 36.25 -49.35
C LYS A 466 -26.78 37.08 -48.08
N MET A 467 -26.77 36.46 -46.91
CA MET A 467 -26.46 37.14 -45.64
C MET A 467 -24.97 37.28 -45.36
N LEU A 468 -24.10 36.51 -46.04
CA LEU A 468 -22.65 36.67 -45.94
C LEU A 468 -22.14 37.96 -46.60
N PHE A 469 -22.91 38.50 -47.56
CA PHE A 469 -22.56 39.72 -48.30
C PHE A 469 -23.18 41.00 -47.74
N THR A 470 -24.23 40.91 -46.90
CA THR A 470 -24.95 42.08 -46.37
C THR A 470 -24.48 42.54 -44.99
N GLN A 471 -23.68 41.75 -44.27
CA GLN A 471 -23.04 42.21 -43.03
C GLN A 471 -21.70 42.91 -43.34
N LYS A 472 -21.78 44.17 -43.76
CA LYS A 472 -20.69 45.13 -43.54
C LYS A 472 -20.93 45.76 -42.18
N ASP A 473 -20.30 45.19 -41.15
CA ASP A 473 -19.98 45.88 -39.90
C ASP A 473 -18.74 45.21 -39.28
#